data_AF-A0A2S1H3D3-F1
#
_entry.id   AF-A0A2S1H3D3-F1
#
_cell.length_a   1.000
_cell.length_b   1.000
_cell.length_c   1.000
_cell.angle_alpha   90.00
_cell.angle_beta   90.00
_cell.angle_gamma   90.00
#
_symmetry.space_group_name_H-M   'P 1'
#
loop_
_entity.id
_entity.type
_entity.pdbx_description
1 polymer ?
#
loop_
_entity_poly.entity_id
_entity_poly.type
_entity_poly.pdbx_seq_one_letter_code
_entity_poly.pdbx_strand_id
1 'polypeptide(L)'
;MSDILNFLQFKNEKLERQLEKLLERANSPTDLVDALLENKAVKLEDHKLFLAFLAYLEQGQLDAKTLFQDVIKLPKHHFEAKYEMNWTQVIQLSVTFLTILRINDKESYKHFID
;
A
#
# COMPACT_ATOMS: atom_id res chain seq x y z
N MET A 1 -15.23 -15.02 -2.13
CA MET A 1 -13.92 -14.85 -2.83
C MET A 1 -13.98 -13.77 -3.89
N SER A 2 -15.06 -13.66 -4.67
CA SER A 2 -15.25 -12.60 -5.67
C SER A 2 -15.29 -11.19 -5.08
N ASP A 3 -15.74 -11.02 -3.84
CA ASP A 3 -15.85 -9.70 -3.21
C ASP A 3 -14.51 -9.04 -2.89
N ILE A 4 -13.46 -9.79 -2.54
CA ILE A 4 -12.15 -9.20 -2.22
C ILE A 4 -11.46 -8.74 -3.51
N LEU A 5 -11.57 -9.52 -4.60
CA LEU A 5 -11.06 -9.15 -5.94
C LEU A 5 -11.88 -7.99 -6.56
N ASN A 6 -13.20 -7.99 -6.42
CA ASN A 6 -14.05 -6.86 -6.83
C ASN A 6 -13.79 -5.60 -5.99
N PHE A 7 -13.49 -5.78 -4.69
CA PHE A 7 -13.06 -4.68 -3.82
C PHE A 7 -11.69 -4.16 -4.27
N LEU A 8 -10.79 -5.07 -4.68
CA LEU A 8 -9.49 -4.70 -5.24
C LEU A 8 -9.59 -3.92 -6.57
N GLN A 9 -10.74 -4.01 -7.22
CA GLN A 9 -11.06 -3.32 -8.47
C GLN A 9 -11.80 -2.00 -8.28
N PHE A 10 -12.27 -1.68 -7.08
CA PHE A 10 -13.02 -0.44 -6.84
C PHE A 10 -12.11 0.78 -6.95
N LYS A 11 -12.00 1.32 -8.16
CA LYS A 11 -11.28 2.56 -8.46
C LYS A 11 -11.89 3.72 -7.69
N ASN A 12 -11.17 4.21 -6.69
CA ASN A 12 -11.48 5.49 -6.09
C ASN A 12 -10.69 6.58 -6.82
N GLU A 13 -11.15 7.00 -8.00
CA GLU A 13 -10.42 7.93 -8.88
C GLU A 13 -9.98 9.23 -8.18
N LYS A 14 -10.76 9.71 -7.21
CA LYS A 14 -10.42 10.91 -6.43
C LYS A 14 -9.14 10.69 -5.62
N LEU A 15 -9.03 9.51 -5.03
CA LEU A 15 -7.92 9.08 -4.20
C LEU A 15 -6.71 8.74 -5.05
N GLU A 16 -6.92 8.11 -6.21
CA GLU A 16 -5.88 7.92 -7.24
C GLU A 16 -5.24 9.25 -7.62
N ARG A 17 -6.04 10.28 -7.94
CA ARG A 17 -5.52 11.61 -8.30
C ARG A 17 -4.81 12.32 -7.15
N GLN A 18 -5.27 12.13 -5.92
CA GLN A 18 -4.59 12.70 -4.74
C GLN A 18 -3.24 12.01 -4.51
N LEU A 19 -3.20 10.69 -4.66
CA LEU A 19 -1.98 9.90 -4.55
C LEU A 19 -1.01 10.25 -5.67
N GLU A 20 -1.44 10.28 -6.93
CA GLU A 20 -0.60 10.68 -8.07
C GLU A 20 0.04 12.06 -7.86
N LYS A 21 -0.71 13.05 -7.36
CA LYS A 21 -0.15 14.37 -7.02
C LYS A 21 0.85 14.35 -5.86
N LEU A 22 0.68 13.45 -4.90
CA LEU A 22 1.65 13.26 -3.80
C LEU A 22 2.93 12.60 -4.33
N LEU A 23 2.80 11.63 -5.24
CA LEU A 23 3.94 10.99 -5.90
C LEU A 23 4.74 11.95 -6.77
N GLU A 24 4.07 12.80 -7.56
CA GLU A 24 4.73 13.82 -8.37
C GLU A 24 5.57 14.81 -7.54
N ARG A 25 5.23 14.96 -6.25
CA ARG A 25 5.93 15.85 -5.32
C ARG A 25 6.98 15.16 -4.47
N ALA A 26 6.94 13.82 -4.37
CA ALA A 26 7.90 13.07 -3.57
C ALA A 26 9.20 12.88 -4.35
N ASN A 27 10.30 13.38 -3.81
CA ASN A 27 11.62 13.25 -4.43
C ASN A 27 12.32 11.93 -4.08
N SER A 28 11.78 11.19 -3.10
CA SER A 28 12.31 9.91 -2.63
C SER A 28 11.20 8.97 -2.17
N PRO A 29 11.46 7.64 -2.13
CA PRO A 29 10.55 6.67 -1.53
C PRO A 29 10.19 6.99 -0.06
N THR A 30 11.13 7.56 0.69
CA THR A 30 10.96 7.98 2.08
C THR A 30 9.98 9.16 2.18
N ASP A 31 10.18 10.21 1.36
CA ASP A 31 9.26 11.37 1.31
C ASP A 31 7.84 10.96 0.91
N LEU A 32 7.75 9.99 0.00
CA LEU A 32 6.49 9.41 -0.45
C LEU A 32 5.78 8.73 0.72
N VAL A 33 6.49 7.87 1.47
CA VAL A 33 5.91 7.20 2.64
C VAL A 33 5.49 8.20 3.70
N ASP A 34 6.33 9.19 4.02
CA ASP A 34 6.01 10.21 5.02
C ASP A 34 4.78 11.04 4.60
N ALA A 35 4.70 11.49 3.34
CA ALA A 35 3.55 12.22 2.81
C ALA A 35 2.25 11.39 2.81
N LEU A 36 2.37 10.08 2.61
CA LEU A 36 1.25 9.14 2.69
C LEU A 36 0.77 8.93 4.13
N LEU A 37 1.70 8.81 5.08
CA LEU A 37 1.40 8.68 6.51
C LEU A 37 0.76 9.95 7.06
N GLU A 38 1.23 11.13 6.66
CA GLU A 38 0.66 12.43 7.06
C GLU A 38 -0.76 12.64 6.51
N ASN A 39 -1.07 12.09 5.33
CA ASN A 39 -2.42 12.21 4.74
C ASN A 39 -3.44 11.23 5.31
N LYS A 40 -3.04 10.18 6.04
CA LYS A 40 -3.94 9.10 6.43
C LYS A 40 -4.13 9.03 7.95
N ALA A 41 -5.26 9.54 8.43
CA ALA A 41 -5.83 9.07 9.69
C ALA A 41 -6.37 7.66 9.46
N VAL A 42 -5.61 6.63 9.87
CA VAL A 42 -6.00 5.22 9.71
C VAL A 42 -7.36 5.00 10.39
N LYS A 43 -8.36 4.57 9.63
CA LYS A 43 -9.69 4.26 10.16
C LYS A 43 -9.76 2.79 10.51
N LEU A 44 -10.64 2.45 11.46
CA LEU A 44 -10.76 1.08 11.97
C LEU A 44 -11.17 0.05 10.89
N GLU A 45 -11.87 0.51 9.84
CA GLU A 45 -12.23 -0.28 8.65
C GLU A 45 -11.02 -0.68 7.80
N ASP A 46 -9.96 0.14 7.78
CA ASP A 46 -8.72 -0.17 7.06
C ASP A 46 -8.05 -1.43 7.62
N HIS A 47 -8.22 -1.74 8.92
CA HIS A 47 -7.61 -2.92 9.54
C HIS A 47 -8.26 -4.23 9.11
N LYS A 48 -9.59 -4.29 8.97
CA LYS A 48 -10.28 -5.50 8.50
C LYS A 48 -9.91 -5.81 7.05
N LEU A 49 -9.85 -4.78 6.22
CA LEU A 49 -9.42 -4.87 4.83
C LEU A 49 -7.95 -5.30 4.72
N PHE A 50 -7.09 -4.74 5.56
CA PHE A 50 -5.70 -5.12 5.64
C PHE A 50 -5.51 -6.61 5.98
N LEU A 51 -6.22 -7.12 6.99
CA LEU A 51 -6.16 -8.54 7.36
C LEU A 51 -6.70 -9.45 6.25
N ALA A 52 -7.80 -9.06 5.60
CA ALA A 52 -8.34 -9.81 4.46
C ALA A 52 -7.36 -9.85 3.29
N PHE A 53 -6.64 -8.75 3.05
CA PHE A 53 -5.60 -8.68 2.03
C PHE A 53 -4.39 -9.55 2.36
N LEU A 54 -3.92 -9.56 3.62
CA LEU A 54 -2.84 -10.47 4.03
C LEU A 54 -3.23 -11.94 3.82
N ALA A 55 -4.45 -12.33 4.18
CA ALA A 55 -4.93 -13.68 3.95
C ALA A 55 -4.99 -14.02 2.45
N TYR A 56 -5.34 -13.06 1.59
CA TYR A 56 -5.32 -13.23 0.14
C TYR A 56 -3.89 -13.45 -0.39
N LEU A 57 -2.92 -12.67 0.09
CA LEU A 57 -1.51 -12.85 -0.30
C LEU A 57 -0.95 -14.19 0.14
N GLU A 58 -1.28 -14.62 1.37
CA GLU A 58 -0.88 -15.93 1.89
C GLU A 58 -1.42 -17.08 1.03
N GLN A 59 -2.69 -17.01 0.61
CA GLN A 59 -3.28 -17.97 -0.33
C GLN A 59 -2.58 -17.99 -1.69
N GLY A 60 -2.11 -16.84 -2.16
CA GLY A 60 -1.34 -16.69 -3.39
C GLY A 60 0.16 -17.01 -3.26
N GLN A 61 0.63 -17.45 -2.08
CA GLN A 61 2.06 -17.62 -1.76
C GLN A 61 2.90 -16.37 -2.05
N LEU A 62 2.29 -15.20 -1.89
CA LEU A 62 2.86 -13.91 -2.20
C LEU A 62 3.34 -13.25 -0.91
N ASP A 63 4.61 -12.88 -0.89
CA ASP A 63 5.20 -12.22 0.26
C ASP A 63 4.73 -10.75 0.33
N ALA A 64 3.98 -10.43 1.38
CA ALA A 64 3.42 -9.10 1.59
C ALA A 64 4.50 -8.03 1.72
N LYS A 65 5.65 -8.37 2.32
CA LYS A 65 6.76 -7.43 2.49
C LYS A 65 7.33 -7.03 1.13
N THR A 66 7.59 -8.00 0.26
CA THR A 66 8.09 -7.79 -1.10
C THR A 66 7.09 -7.00 -1.94
N LEU A 67 5.80 -7.35 -1.87
CA LEU A 67 4.76 -6.61 -2.58
C LEU A 67 4.69 -5.15 -2.13
N PHE A 68 4.74 -4.89 -0.82
CA PHE A 68 4.69 -3.53 -0.30
C PHE A 68 5.97 -2.72 -0.59
N GLN A 69 7.12 -3.37 -0.70
CA GLN A 69 8.33 -2.69 -1.18
C GLN A 69 8.22 -2.34 -2.66
N ASP A 70 7.70 -3.27 -3.47
CA ASP A 70 7.55 -3.09 -4.91
C ASP A 70 6.51 -2.03 -5.26
N VAL A 71 5.40 -1.92 -4.52
CA VAL A 71 4.40 -0.86 -4.78
C VAL A 71 4.96 0.54 -4.54
N ILE A 72 5.96 0.67 -3.65
CA ILE A 72 6.62 1.93 -3.32
C ILE A 72 7.74 2.24 -4.32
N LYS A 73 8.48 1.22 -4.76
CA LYS A 73 9.67 1.38 -5.61
C LYS A 73 9.37 1.36 -7.11
N LEU A 74 8.37 0.61 -7.55
CA LEU A 74 8.04 0.47 -8.96
C LEU A 74 7.06 1.56 -9.40
N PRO A 75 7.23 2.11 -10.63
CA PRO A 75 6.19 2.92 -11.25
C PRO A 75 4.88 2.14 -11.39
N LYS A 76 3.73 2.81 -11.21
CA LYS A 76 2.38 2.25 -11.30
C LYS A 76 2.23 1.20 -12.41
N HIS A 77 2.54 1.56 -13.64
CA HIS A 77 2.38 0.65 -14.79
C HIS A 77 3.24 -0.62 -14.69
N HIS A 78 4.45 -0.54 -14.13
CA HIS A 78 5.31 -1.72 -13.94
C HIS A 78 4.81 -2.62 -12.83
N PHE A 79 4.28 -2.03 -11.75
CA PHE A 79 3.69 -2.80 -10.66
C PHE A 79 2.43 -3.54 -11.12
N GLU A 80 1.51 -2.85 -11.80
CA GLU A 80 0.25 -3.44 -12.28
C GLU A 80 0.52 -4.55 -13.30
N ALA A 81 1.55 -4.40 -14.16
CA ALA A 81 1.95 -5.45 -15.09
C ALA A 81 2.58 -6.67 -14.41
N LYS A 82 3.27 -6.48 -13.27
CA LYS A 82 3.95 -7.57 -12.55
C LYS A 82 3.00 -8.38 -11.68
N TYR A 83 2.06 -7.71 -11.01
CA TYR A 83 1.21 -8.32 -9.98
C TYR A 83 -0.25 -8.45 -10.38
N GLU A 84 -0.68 -7.82 -11.48
CA GLU A 84 -2.08 -7.77 -11.91
C GLU A 84 -3.03 -7.22 -10.82
N MET A 85 -2.49 -6.38 -9.92
CA MET A 85 -3.21 -5.74 -8.82
C MET A 85 -3.30 -4.23 -9.05
N ASN A 86 -4.37 -3.59 -8.58
CA ASN A 86 -4.50 -2.14 -8.62
C ASN A 86 -3.44 -1.49 -7.72
N TRP A 87 -2.51 -0.74 -8.32
CA TRP A 87 -1.39 -0.13 -7.60
C TRP A 87 -1.84 0.80 -6.48
N THR A 88 -2.87 1.62 -6.75
CA THR A 88 -3.37 2.62 -5.80
C THR A 88 -3.87 1.94 -4.53
N GLN A 89 -4.63 0.86 -4.65
CA GLN A 89 -5.16 0.21 -3.47
C GLN A 89 -4.10 -0.54 -2.68
N VAL A 90 -3.15 -1.19 -3.37
CA VAL A 90 -2.01 -1.82 -2.70
C VAL A 90 -1.20 -0.76 -1.95
N ILE A 91 -1.05 0.46 -2.49
CA ILE A 91 -0.37 1.54 -1.77
C ILE A 91 -1.15 1.99 -0.53
N GLN A 92 -2.48 1.95 -0.55
CA GLN A 92 -3.26 2.30 0.64
C GLN A 92 -3.11 1.27 1.75
N LEU A 93 -3.02 -0.01 1.37
CA LEU A 93 -2.83 -1.12 2.29
C LEU A 93 -1.40 -1.14 2.83
N SER A 94 -0.40 -0.80 2.00
CA SER A 94 0.98 -0.63 2.44
C SER A 94 1.11 0.53 3.42
N VAL A 95 0.38 1.63 3.24
CA VAL A 95 0.34 2.73 4.22
C VAL A 95 -0.25 2.26 5.55
N THR A 96 -1.34 1.49 5.54
CA THR A 96 -1.88 0.91 6.77
C THR A 96 -0.85 0.00 7.46
N PHE A 97 -0.13 -0.83 6.70
CA PHE A 97 0.96 -1.65 7.23
C PHE A 97 2.08 -0.79 7.85
N LEU A 98 2.54 0.23 7.14
CA LEU A 98 3.61 1.13 7.57
C LEU A 98 3.22 1.93 8.82
N THR A 99 1.96 2.37 8.93
CA THR A 99 1.46 3.00 10.15
C THR A 99 1.49 2.03 11.33
N ILE A 100 1.01 0.80 11.14
CA ILE A 100 1.05 -0.23 12.19
C ILE A 100 2.50 -0.52 12.59
N LEU A 101 3.40 -0.66 11.62
CA LEU A 101 4.82 -0.92 11.82
C LEU A 101 5.48 0.24 12.58
N ARG A 102 5.24 1.50 12.18
CA ARG A 102 5.76 2.70 12.85
C ARG A 102 5.30 2.82 14.31
N ILE A 103 4.07 2.41 14.61
CA ILE A 103 3.51 2.46 15.97
C ILE A 103 4.07 1.33 16.85
N ASN A 104 4.12 0.11 16.33
CA ASN A 104 4.41 -1.08 17.13
C ASN A 104 5.89 -1.52 17.09
N ASP A 105 6.60 -1.26 16.00
CA ASP A 105 7.99 -1.68 15.78
C ASP A 105 8.76 -0.67 14.88
N LYS A 106 9.31 0.35 15.53
CA LYS A 106 10.04 1.45 14.87
C LYS A 106 11.34 1.00 14.20
N GLU A 107 11.98 -0.07 14.68
CA GLU A 107 13.24 -0.54 14.09
C GLU A 107 12.97 -1.26 12.77
N SER A 108 11.97 -2.15 12.75
CA SER A 108 11.52 -2.79 11.51
C SER A 108 11.01 -1.78 10.49
N TYR A 109 10.38 -0.69 10.93
CA TYR A 109 9.98 0.42 10.05
C TYR A 109 11.18 1.09 9.37
N LYS A 110 12.24 1.42 10.12
CA LYS A 110 13.45 2.00 9.55
C LYS A 110 14.09 1.07 8.52
N HIS A 111 14.26 -0.20 8.87
CA HIS A 111 14.80 -1.22 7.95
C HIS A 111 13.93 -1.50 6.72
N PHE A 112 12.66 -1.15 6.75
CA PHE A 112 11.76 -1.32 5.61
C PHE A 112 11.90 -0.19 4.58
N ILE A 113 12.23 1.02 5.06
CA ILE A 113 12.29 2.24 4.25
C ILE A 113 13.71 2.58 3.79
N ASP A 114 14.74 2.25 4.59
CA ASP A 114 16.16 2.26 4.15
C ASP A 114 16.41 1.26 3.00
#